data_AF-A0A127FBZ3-F1
#
_entry.id   AF-A0A127FBZ3-F1
#
_cell.length_a   1.000
_cell.length_b   1.000
_cell.length_c   1.000
_cell.angle_alpha   90.00
_cell.angle_beta   90.00
_cell.angle_gamma   90.00
#
_symmetry.space_group_name_H-M   'P 1'
#
loop_
_entity.id
_entity.type
_entity.pdbx_description
1 polymer ?
#
loop_
_entity_poly.entity_id
_entity_poly.type
_entity_poly.pdbx_seq_one_letter_code
_entity_poly.pdbx_strand_id
1 'polypeptide(L)'
;MSIVPDTLEPEIFARLSLREKVDLLLPAWQSWYPSLFDAAEDLGLIRARVCAPASLMLSNRHAAVQNEALQAFKEQWSVEDEPEAPALPIRLQGRSVTPSHPPRRDKKVPVSSPSCRSRRA
;
A
#
# COMPACT_ATOMS: atom_id res chain seq x y z
N MET A 1 -34.08 2.70 -38.08
CA MET A 1 -33.93 1.54 -37.19
C MET A 1 -32.75 1.82 -36.27
N SER A 2 -33.02 2.51 -35.16
CA SER A 2 -31.98 2.82 -34.17
C SER A 2 -31.84 1.59 -33.27
N ILE A 3 -30.74 0.87 -33.43
CA ILE A 3 -30.36 -0.21 -32.51
C ILE A 3 -29.98 0.48 -31.20
N VAL A 4 -30.92 0.52 -30.26
CA VAL A 4 -30.64 0.93 -28.89
C VAL A 4 -29.79 -0.18 -28.27
N PRO A 5 -28.57 0.08 -27.79
CA PRO A 5 -27.74 -0.94 -27.17
C PRO A 5 -28.19 -1.12 -25.72
N ASP A 6 -29.43 -1.56 -25.50
CA ASP A 6 -30.01 -1.70 -24.15
C ASP A 6 -29.92 -3.13 -23.59
N THR A 7 -29.14 -4.01 -24.24
CA THR A 7 -28.97 -5.40 -23.79
C THR A 7 -27.63 -5.98 -24.23
N LEU A 8 -26.54 -5.26 -23.99
CA LEU A 8 -25.23 -5.91 -23.96
C LEU A 8 -25.10 -6.58 -22.60
N GLU A 9 -25.23 -7.91 -22.59
CA GLU A 9 -24.96 -8.78 -21.45
C GLU A 9 -23.74 -8.25 -20.65
N PRO A 10 -23.85 -8.05 -19.32
CA PRO A 10 -22.80 -7.42 -18.52
C PRO A 10 -21.45 -8.17 -18.60
N GLU A 11 -21.50 -9.46 -18.91
CA GLU A 11 -20.34 -10.33 -19.16
C GLU A 11 -19.48 -9.86 -20.34
N ILE A 12 -20.10 -9.42 -21.44
CA ILE A 12 -19.36 -8.91 -22.61
C ILE A 12 -18.74 -7.58 -22.25
N PHE A 13 -19.51 -6.70 -21.62
CA PHE A 13 -19.01 -5.40 -21.18
C PHE A 13 -17.81 -5.60 -20.25
N ALA A 14 -17.82 -6.53 -19.30
CA ALA A 14 -16.67 -6.81 -18.44
C ALA A 14 -15.37 -7.14 -19.23
N ARG A 15 -15.49 -7.92 -20.31
CA ARG A 15 -14.36 -8.38 -21.15
C ARG A 15 -13.83 -7.33 -22.13
N LEU A 16 -14.64 -6.32 -22.46
CA LEU A 16 -14.21 -5.23 -23.35
C LEU A 16 -13.09 -4.40 -22.71
N SER A 17 -12.20 -3.90 -23.56
CA SER A 17 -11.23 -2.90 -23.15
C SER A 17 -11.93 -1.62 -22.71
N LEU A 18 -11.28 -0.85 -21.86
CA LEU A 18 -11.80 0.43 -21.39
C LEU A 18 -12.13 1.38 -22.56
N ARG A 19 -11.30 1.37 -23.60
CA ARG A 19 -11.52 2.19 -24.79
C ARG A 19 -12.81 1.81 -25.52
N GLU A 20 -13.02 0.52 -25.75
CA GLU A 20 -14.24 0.04 -26.41
C GLU A 20 -15.49 0.38 -25.59
N LYS A 21 -15.41 0.25 -24.26
CA LYS A 21 -16.51 0.65 -23.35
C LYS A 21 -16.86 2.12 -23.52
N VAL A 22 -15.85 3.00 -23.55
CA VAL A 22 -16.05 4.45 -23.74
C VAL A 22 -16.58 4.73 -25.14
N ASP A 23 -16.01 4.13 -26.19
CA ASP A 23 -16.42 4.34 -27.58
C ASP A 23 -17.88 3.89 -27.83
N LEU A 24 -18.37 2.86 -27.14
CA LEU A 24 -19.76 2.40 -27.23
C LEU A 24 -20.74 3.36 -26.55
N LEU A 25 -20.37 3.93 -25.41
CA LEU A 25 -21.22 4.86 -24.66
C LEU A 25 -21.18 6.28 -25.24
N LEU A 26 -20.00 6.73 -25.65
CA LEU A 26 -19.76 8.09 -26.14
C LEU A 26 -18.86 8.05 -27.39
N PRO A 27 -19.44 7.79 -28.57
CA PRO A 27 -18.70 7.83 -29.81
C PRO A 27 -18.14 9.24 -30.06
N ALA A 28 -16.92 9.31 -30.59
CA ALA A 28 -16.19 10.56 -30.82
C ALA A 28 -15.87 11.38 -29.54
N TRP A 29 -15.71 10.74 -28.38
CA TRP A 29 -15.28 11.39 -27.14
C TRP A 29 -13.95 12.17 -27.27
N GLN A 30 -13.09 11.83 -28.25
CA GLN A 30 -11.79 12.48 -28.45
C GLN A 30 -11.88 13.97 -28.80
N SER A 31 -13.04 14.47 -29.27
CA SER A 31 -13.22 15.89 -29.56
C SER A 31 -13.59 16.72 -28.34
N TRP A 32 -14.06 16.08 -27.27
CA TRP A 32 -14.56 16.73 -26.06
C TRP A 32 -13.62 16.58 -24.87
N TYR A 33 -12.88 15.46 -24.80
CA TYR A 33 -12.00 15.16 -23.68
C TYR A 33 -10.53 15.10 -24.11
N PRO A 34 -9.62 15.65 -23.28
CA PRO A 34 -8.19 15.61 -23.58
C PRO A 34 -7.58 14.22 -23.38
N SER A 35 -8.19 13.37 -22.54
CA SER A 35 -7.77 11.98 -22.34
C SER A 35 -8.95 11.01 -22.27
N LEU A 36 -8.66 9.73 -22.55
CA LEU A 36 -9.63 8.64 -22.40
C LEU A 36 -10.07 8.45 -20.95
N PHE A 37 -9.18 8.75 -20.00
CA PHE A 37 -9.43 8.56 -18.59
C PHE A 37 -10.44 9.57 -18.05
N ASP A 38 -10.40 10.82 -18.52
CA ASP A 38 -11.37 11.86 -18.12
C ASP A 38 -12.78 11.46 -18.57
N ALA A 39 -12.93 11.01 -19.82
CA ALA A 39 -14.21 10.50 -20.33
C ALA A 39 -14.70 9.27 -19.52
N ALA A 40 -13.77 8.37 -19.17
CA ALA A 40 -14.10 7.18 -18.41
C ALA A 40 -14.41 7.46 -16.93
N GLU A 41 -13.84 8.52 -16.34
CA GLU A 41 -14.13 9.01 -14.99
C GLU A 41 -15.54 9.60 -14.92
N ASP A 42 -15.89 10.46 -15.88
CA ASP A 42 -17.22 11.09 -15.95
C ASP A 42 -18.33 10.06 -16.20
N LEU A 43 -18.05 9.02 -16.99
CA LEU A 43 -18.95 7.88 -17.19
C LEU A 43 -18.99 6.93 -15.98
N GLY A 44 -18.09 7.09 -15.00
CA GLY A 44 -17.98 6.23 -13.82
C GLY A 44 -17.47 4.81 -14.12
N LEU A 45 -16.88 4.58 -15.30
CA LEU A 45 -16.27 3.30 -15.69
C LEU A 45 -15.03 2.99 -14.86
N ILE A 46 -14.29 4.02 -14.47
CA ILE A 46 -13.15 3.91 -13.57
C ILE A 46 -13.48 4.69 -12.30
N ARG A 47 -13.26 4.04 -11.15
CA ARG A 47 -13.40 4.68 -9.84
C ARG A 47 -12.15 4.38 -9.04
N ALA A 48 -11.52 5.43 -8.51
CA ALA A 48 -10.46 5.24 -7.53
C ALA A 48 -11.08 4.65 -6.26
N ARG A 49 -10.65 3.43 -5.88
CA ARG A 49 -10.94 2.89 -4.56
C ARG A 49 -9.86 3.40 -3.61
N VAL A 50 -10.23 4.27 -2.68
CA VAL A 50 -9.33 4.72 -1.62
C VAL A 50 -9.17 3.57 -0.64
N CYS A 51 -8.03 2.88 -0.67
CA CYS A 51 -7.67 1.94 0.38
C CYS A 51 -7.07 2.71 1.57
N ALA A 52 -7.21 2.16 2.77
CA ALA A 52 -6.53 2.71 3.93
C ALA A 52 -5.02 2.76 3.66
N PRO A 53 -4.30 3.83 4.04
CA PRO A 53 -2.87 3.99 3.71
C PRO A 53 -2.02 2.81 4.21
N ALA A 54 -2.41 2.18 5.31
CA ALA A 54 -1.78 0.97 5.85
C ALA A 54 -1.82 -0.23 4.89
N SER A 55 -2.82 -0.31 4.00
CA SER A 55 -2.99 -1.37 2.99
C SER A 55 -2.07 -1.18 1.78
N LEU A 56 -1.68 0.06 1.51
CA LEU A 56 -0.76 0.41 0.42
C LEU A 56 0.71 0.19 0.81
N MET A 57 1.03 0.22 2.11
CA MET A 57 2.39 -0.02 2.61
C MET A 57 2.82 -1.49 2.40
N LEU A 58 3.79 -1.69 1.50
CA LEU A 58 4.40 -2.99 1.22
C LEU A 58 4.92 -3.70 2.49
N SER A 59 5.48 -2.94 3.44
CA SER A 59 5.98 -3.48 4.72
C SER A 59 4.87 -4.18 5.51
N ASN A 60 3.68 -3.59 5.59
CA ASN A 60 2.54 -4.18 6.30
C ASN A 60 2.03 -5.43 5.60
N ARG A 61 1.97 -5.41 4.27
CA ARG A 61 1.56 -6.57 3.47
C ARG A 61 2.53 -7.74 3.65
N HIS A 62 3.83 -7.46 3.62
CA HIS A 62 4.86 -8.49 3.81
C HIS A 62 4.87 -9.02 5.25
N ALA A 63 4.65 -8.16 6.25
CA ALA A 63 4.55 -8.59 7.64
C ALA A 63 3.38 -9.55 7.87
N ALA A 64 2.21 -9.31 7.25
CA ALA A 64 1.07 -10.21 7.33
C ALA A 64 1.39 -11.59 6.73
N VAL A 65 1.97 -11.62 5.53
CA VAL A 65 2.37 -12.87 4.84
C VAL A 65 3.45 -13.62 5.62
N GLN A 66 4.42 -12.91 6.20
CA GLN A 66 5.47 -13.53 7.03
C GLN A 66 4.88 -14.15 8.30
N ASN A 67 3.96 -13.46 8.97
CA ASN A 67 3.29 -13.98 10.16
C ASN A 67 2.47 -15.22 9.85
N GLU A 68 1.73 -15.21 8.74
CA GLU A 68 0.96 -16.37 8.26
C GLU A 68 1.89 -17.56 7.97
N ALA A 69 3.00 -17.32 7.27
CA ALA A 69 4.00 -18.36 6.99
C ALA A 69 4.64 -18.92 8.28
N LEU A 70 4.93 -18.07 9.26
CA LEU A 70 5.47 -18.48 10.56
C LEU A 70 4.44 -19.26 11.39
N GLN A 71 3.16 -18.90 11.33
CA GLN A 71 2.08 -19.67 11.98
C GLN A 71 1.92 -21.04 11.33
N ALA A 72 1.81 -21.09 10.00
CA ALA A 72 1.73 -22.34 9.26
C ALA A 72 2.95 -23.24 9.52
N PHE A 73 4.14 -22.64 9.61
CA PHE A 73 5.35 -23.36 9.98
C PHE A 73 5.26 -23.98 11.38
N LYS A 74 4.77 -23.23 12.38
CA LYS A 74 4.54 -23.76 13.72
C LYS A 74 3.53 -24.90 13.71
N GLU A 75 2.40 -24.73 13.06
CA GLU A 75 1.33 -25.75 13.04
C GLU A 75 1.77 -27.05 12.35
N GLN A 76 2.55 -26.95 11.28
CA GLN A 76 2.92 -28.12 10.46
C GLN A 76 4.22 -28.78 10.93
N TRP A 77 5.14 -28.02 11.54
CA TRP A 77 6.48 -28.48 11.86
C TRP A 77 6.92 -28.25 13.31
N SER A 78 6.20 -27.49 14.12
CA SER A 78 6.45 -27.50 15.57
C SER A 78 5.62 -28.60 16.21
N VAL A 79 6.30 -29.64 16.68
CA VAL A 79 5.72 -30.61 17.61
C VAL A 79 5.52 -29.85 18.91
N GLU A 80 4.26 -29.56 19.24
CA GLU A 80 3.90 -28.93 20.51
C GLU A 80 4.04 -29.95 21.65
N ASP A 81 5.29 -30.23 22.03
CA ASP A 81 5.68 -30.92 23.26
C ASP A 81 7.09 -30.46 23.63
N GLU A 82 7.21 -29.27 24.23
CA GLU A 82 8.28 -29.06 25.20
C GLU A 82 7.66 -28.49 26.48
N PRO A 83 7.38 -29.34 27.50
CA PRO A 83 6.98 -28.85 28.81
C PRO A 83 8.08 -27.97 29.36
N GLU A 84 7.68 -26.82 29.89
CA GLU A 84 8.51 -25.79 30.53
C GLU A 84 9.77 -26.36 31.17
N ALA A 85 10.89 -26.24 30.44
CA ALA A 85 12.19 -26.65 30.92
C ALA A 85 12.53 -25.79 32.16
N PRO A 86 12.87 -26.40 33.31
CA PRO A 86 13.10 -25.67 34.54
C PRO A 86 14.24 -24.66 34.34
N ALA A 87 14.02 -23.43 34.82
CA ALA A 87 14.95 -22.31 34.71
C ALA A 87 16.40 -22.74 35.02
N LEU A 88 17.20 -22.95 33.97
CA LEU A 88 18.60 -23.31 34.12
C LEU A 88 19.38 -22.10 34.65
N PRO A 89 20.33 -22.31 35.59
CA PRO A 89 21.07 -21.22 36.20
C PRO A 89 21.89 -20.46 35.14
N ILE A 90 21.75 -19.13 35.19
CA ILE A 90 22.25 -18.00 34.38
C ILE A 90 23.67 -18.12 33.76
N ARG A 91 24.49 -19.10 34.12
CA ARG A 91 25.94 -19.10 33.84
C ARG A 91 26.36 -19.44 32.41
N LEU A 92 25.44 -19.78 31.52
CA LEU A 92 25.70 -19.95 30.08
C LEU A 92 24.83 -19.03 29.20
N GLN A 93 24.42 -17.86 29.71
CA GLN A 93 23.96 -16.77 28.84
C GLN A 93 25.17 -16.18 28.08
N GLY A 94 25.68 -16.95 27.13
CA GLY A 94 26.58 -16.49 26.10
C GLY A 94 25.88 -15.41 25.29
N ARG A 95 26.09 -14.16 25.70
CA ARG A 95 26.12 -12.95 24.89
C ARG A 95 25.21 -13.01 23.67
N SER A 96 23.93 -12.72 23.85
CA SER A 96 23.10 -12.29 22.72
C SER A 96 23.78 -11.06 22.12
N VAL A 97 24.34 -11.23 20.93
CA VAL A 97 24.86 -10.13 20.12
C VAL A 97 23.64 -9.34 19.67
N THR A 98 23.18 -8.44 20.53
CA THR A 98 22.31 -7.36 20.10
C THR A 98 23.10 -6.56 19.06
N PRO A 99 22.54 -6.28 17.87
CA PRO A 99 23.18 -5.36 16.96
C PRO A 99 23.18 -4.00 17.64
N SER A 100 24.31 -3.64 18.23
CA SER A 100 24.59 -2.33 18.78
C SER A 100 24.43 -1.32 17.64
N HIS A 101 23.28 -0.65 17.59
CA HIS A 101 23.14 0.55 16.77
C HIS A 101 24.28 1.51 17.12
N PRO A 102 25.06 2.01 16.14
CA PRO A 102 26.12 2.96 16.44
C PRO A 102 25.51 4.24 17.03
N PRO A 103 26.17 4.87 18.02
CA PRO A 103 25.67 6.11 18.60
C PRO A 103 25.53 7.17 17.50
N ARG A 104 24.32 7.73 17.39
CA ARG A 104 24.05 8.87 16.50
C ARG A 104 24.94 10.03 16.95
N ARG A 105 25.86 10.47 16.09
CA ARG A 105 26.58 11.72 16.30
C ARG A 105 25.56 12.86 16.21
N ASP A 106 25.23 13.47 17.35
CA ASP A 106 24.54 14.74 17.41
C ASP A 106 25.37 15.79 16.68
N LYS A 107 25.04 16.03 15.41
CA LYS A 107 25.47 17.25 14.73
C LYS A 107 24.77 18.40 15.46
N LYS A 108 25.51 19.10 16.31
CA LYS A 108 25.10 20.41 16.84
C LYS A 108 24.74 21.27 15.64
N VAL A 109 23.45 21.48 15.42
CA VAL A 109 22.96 22.52 14.52
C VAL A 109 23.46 23.84 15.12
N PRO A 110 24.24 24.66 14.40
CA PRO A 110 24.56 25.98 14.89
C PRO A 110 23.26 26.75 15.06
N VAL A 111 23.03 27.23 16.29
CA VAL A 111 21.91 28.10 16.61
C VAL A 111 22.07 29.34 15.72
N SER A 112 21.19 29.48 14.73
CA SER A 112 21.04 30.73 14.00
C SER A 112 20.56 31.75 15.02
N SER A 113 21.42 32.73 15.31
CA SER A 113 21.12 33.82 16.23
C SER A 113 19.94 34.63 15.69
N PRO A 114 18.95 35.01 16.52
CA PRO A 114 17.93 35.95 16.11
C PRO A 114 18.52 37.36 16.23
N SER A 115 19.17 37.84 15.18
CA SER A 115 19.56 39.25 15.09
C SER A 115 18.43 40.06 14.44
N CYS A 116 17.70 40.79 15.29
CA CYS A 116 17.23 42.18 15.14
C CYS A 116 17.33 42.78 13.71
N ARG A 117 16.36 43.54 13.16
CA ARG A 117 15.64 44.68 13.76
C ARG A 117 14.74 45.34 12.68
N SER A 118 13.69 46.02 13.16
CA SER A 118 12.88 47.11 12.56
C SER A 118 12.17 46.91 11.21
N ARG A 119 10.83 46.96 11.12
CA ARG A 119 9.90 48.12 11.26
C ARG A 119 10.12 49.26 10.24
N ARG A 120 9.12 49.40 9.35
CA ARG A 120 8.56 50.62 8.71
C ARG A 120 9.52 51.63 8.08
N ALA A 121 9.27 51.91 6.80
CA ALA A 121 8.63 53.14 6.34
C ALA A 121 7.82 52.83 5.08
#